data_AF-A0A950DRA0-F1
#
_entry.id   AF-A0A950DRA0-F1
#
_cell.length_a   1.000
_cell.length_b   1.000
_cell.length_c   1.000
_cell.angle_alpha   90.00
_cell.angle_beta   90.00
_cell.angle_gamma   90.00
#
_symmetry.space_group_name_H-M   'P 1'
#
loop_
_entity.id
_entity.type
_entity.pdbx_description
1 polymer ?
#
loop_
_entity_poly.entity_id
_entity_poly.type
_entity_poly.pdbx_seq_one_letter_code
_entity_poly.pdbx_strand_id
1 'polypeptide(L)'
;MHAPSVDHDLHDVAARFDLLQHPFYQRWAQGSLTRAELAYYALQYGHVVRAIPRWLQNAAGQDQTHEAQLRTHAAEEATHVRMWDRFAQALGCDETQIATSVPNAATAAFIATGDDLTAQGHGPAVVWSIEAQSPAVSAEKLRGLRAHYGIDVDNGGGYFAVHQELDREHEAALRCLIGESGAVGSAAAPSVAASMLAGMWDLLTAAQAA
;
A
#
# COMPACT_ATOMS: atom_id res chain seq x y z
N MET A 1 34.31 5.32 -7.55
CA MET A 1 33.09 4.81 -6.89
C MET A 1 31.93 5.21 -7.77
N HIS A 2 31.26 4.26 -8.42
CA HIS A 2 29.99 4.55 -9.09
C HIS A 2 28.96 4.88 -8.02
N ALA A 3 28.21 5.96 -8.19
CA ALA A 3 27.06 6.23 -7.33
C ALA A 3 26.10 5.02 -7.41
N PRO A 4 25.47 4.59 -6.31
CA PRO A 4 24.46 3.55 -6.36
C PRO A 4 23.36 3.95 -7.35
N SER A 5 22.84 2.97 -8.09
CA SER A 5 21.70 3.20 -8.98
C SER A 5 20.45 3.47 -8.15
N VAL A 6 19.49 4.24 -8.68
CA VAL A 6 18.17 4.49 -8.04
C VAL A 6 17.52 3.21 -7.50
N ASP A 7 17.64 2.10 -8.22
CA ASP A 7 17.14 0.79 -7.80
C ASP A 7 17.73 0.29 -6.49
N HIS A 8 19.02 0.54 -6.25
CA HIS A 8 19.69 0.15 -5.01
C HIS A 8 19.17 1.00 -3.84
N ASP A 9 19.06 2.32 -4.04
CA ASP A 9 18.58 3.24 -3.02
C ASP A 9 17.10 2.99 -2.68
N LEU A 10 16.28 2.65 -3.68
CA LEU A 10 14.89 2.24 -3.47
C LEU A 10 14.83 0.97 -2.61
N HIS A 11 15.60 -0.07 -2.97
CA HIS A 11 15.64 -1.32 -2.20
C HIS A 11 16.09 -1.09 -0.75
N ASP A 12 17.13 -0.29 -0.52
CA ASP A 12 17.63 0.04 0.80
C ASP A 12 16.58 0.77 1.65
N VAL A 13 15.83 1.71 1.05
CA VAL A 13 14.73 2.42 1.72
C VAL A 13 13.61 1.46 2.10
N ALA A 14 13.20 0.56 1.19
CA ALA A 14 12.18 -0.44 1.47
C ALA A 14 12.60 -1.39 2.59
N ALA A 15 13.85 -1.85 2.58
CA ALA A 15 14.41 -2.71 3.63
C ALA A 15 14.48 -2.00 4.99
N ARG A 16 14.88 -0.71 5.01
CA ARG A 16 14.94 0.09 6.24
C ARG A 16 13.57 0.24 6.92
N PHE A 17 12.50 0.31 6.14
CA PHE A 17 11.13 0.41 6.62
C PHE A 17 10.31 -0.85 6.37
N ASP A 18 10.94 -2.04 6.43
CA ASP A 18 10.25 -3.32 6.25
C ASP A 18 9.02 -3.38 7.16
N LEU A 19 7.84 -3.38 6.52
CA LEU A 19 6.57 -3.36 7.22
C LEU A 19 6.41 -4.61 8.09
N LEU A 20 6.94 -5.77 7.67
CA LEU A 20 6.85 -6.99 8.45
C LEU A 20 7.60 -6.88 9.79
N GLN A 21 8.58 -5.99 9.94
CA GLN A 21 9.23 -5.74 11.22
C GLN A 21 8.41 -4.85 12.18
N HIS A 22 7.33 -4.22 11.70
CA HIS A 22 6.49 -3.41 12.55
C HIS A 22 5.77 -4.28 13.60
N PRO A 23 5.71 -3.89 14.89
CA PRO A 23 5.09 -4.70 15.95
C PRO A 23 3.65 -5.13 15.66
N PHE A 24 2.88 -4.31 14.95
CA PHE A 24 1.53 -4.65 14.49
C PHE A 24 1.50 -5.93 13.64
N TYR A 25 2.42 -6.07 12.67
CA TYR A 25 2.49 -7.26 11.83
C TYR A 25 3.12 -8.45 12.54
N GLN A 26 4.00 -8.23 13.51
CA GLN A 26 4.47 -9.30 14.40
C GLN A 26 3.32 -9.88 15.24
N ARG A 27 2.42 -9.02 15.76
CA ARG A 27 1.20 -9.47 16.45
C ARG A 27 0.23 -10.18 15.51
N TRP A 28 0.08 -9.69 14.28
CA TRP A 28 -0.71 -10.35 13.25
C TRP A 28 -0.21 -11.77 12.98
N ALA A 29 1.09 -11.93 12.75
CA ALA A 29 1.74 -13.21 12.46
C ALA A 29 1.55 -14.25 13.57
N GLN A 30 1.47 -13.78 14.82
CA GLN A 30 1.27 -14.58 16.03
C GLN A 30 -0.20 -14.85 16.35
N GLY A 31 -1.14 -14.20 15.66
CA GLY A 31 -2.57 -14.29 15.97
C GLY A 31 -2.98 -13.60 17.27
N SER A 32 -2.20 -12.62 17.74
CA SER A 32 -2.45 -11.93 19.02
C SER A 32 -3.22 -10.61 18.87
N LEU A 33 -3.63 -10.26 17.65
CA LEU A 33 -4.62 -9.19 17.42
C LEU A 33 -6.03 -9.71 17.71
N THR A 34 -6.86 -8.88 18.30
CA THR A 34 -8.30 -9.13 18.42
C THR A 34 -8.99 -8.86 17.09
N ARG A 35 -10.19 -9.41 16.89
CA ARG A 35 -11.02 -9.09 15.71
C ARG A 35 -11.35 -7.60 15.61
N ALA A 36 -11.53 -6.92 16.76
CA ALA A 36 -11.81 -5.49 16.79
C ALA A 36 -10.60 -4.66 16.31
N GLU A 37 -9.38 -5.01 16.71
CA GLU A 37 -8.15 -4.37 16.21
C GLU A 37 -7.99 -4.58 14.69
N LEU A 38 -8.25 -5.80 14.21
CA LEU A 38 -8.23 -6.10 12.77
C LEU A 38 -9.30 -5.30 12.00
N ALA A 39 -10.52 -5.22 12.54
CA ALA A 39 -11.61 -4.45 11.94
C ALA A 39 -11.25 -2.96 11.87
N TYR A 40 -10.71 -2.39 12.96
CA TYR A 40 -10.24 -1.02 12.97
C TYR A 40 -9.14 -0.78 11.93
N TYR A 41 -8.15 -1.67 11.87
CA TYR A 41 -7.11 -1.62 10.84
C TYR A 41 -7.69 -1.68 9.42
N ALA A 42 -8.67 -2.56 9.17
CA ALA A 42 -9.31 -2.69 7.87
C ALA A 42 -10.02 -1.38 7.44
N LEU A 43 -10.65 -0.68 8.38
CA LEU A 43 -11.27 0.62 8.13
C LEU A 43 -10.21 1.71 7.85
N GLN A 44 -9.11 1.75 8.61
CA GLN A 44 -8.06 2.75 8.40
C GLN A 44 -7.29 2.52 7.10
N TYR A 45 -6.83 1.30 6.85
CA TYR A 45 -6.07 0.97 5.65
C TYR A 45 -6.95 0.94 4.39
N GLY A 46 -8.27 0.82 4.54
CA GLY A 46 -9.23 1.00 3.44
C GLY A 46 -9.13 2.37 2.76
N HIS A 47 -8.70 3.41 3.48
CA HIS A 47 -8.40 4.72 2.90
C HIS A 47 -7.17 4.67 1.97
N VAL A 48 -6.15 3.87 2.31
CA VAL A 48 -4.96 3.66 1.46
C VAL A 48 -5.36 2.95 0.17
N VAL A 49 -6.10 1.85 0.27
CA VAL A 49 -6.56 1.07 -0.91
C VAL A 49 -7.39 1.94 -1.87
N ARG A 50 -8.23 2.85 -1.33
CA ARG A 50 -9.01 3.79 -2.14
C ARG A 50 -8.18 4.92 -2.74
N ALA A 51 -7.02 5.24 -2.19
CA ALA A 51 -6.16 6.31 -2.67
C ALA A 51 -5.23 5.86 -3.81
N ILE A 52 -4.78 4.61 -3.83
CA ILE A 52 -3.89 4.06 -4.86
C ILE A 52 -4.40 4.31 -6.30
N PRO A 53 -5.66 3.95 -6.65
CA PRO A 53 -6.18 4.21 -8.00
C PRO A 53 -6.15 5.69 -8.38
N ARG A 54 -6.41 6.58 -7.41
CA ARG A 54 -6.42 8.03 -7.63
C ARG A 54 -5.01 8.58 -7.82
N TRP A 55 -4.03 8.09 -7.07
CA TRP A 55 -2.63 8.45 -7.25
C TRP A 55 -2.09 8.00 -8.61
N LEU A 56 -2.44 6.79 -9.06
CA LEU A 56 -2.11 6.31 -10.40
C LEU A 56 -2.79 7.13 -11.50
N GLN A 57 -4.06 7.54 -11.32
CA GLN A 57 -4.75 8.45 -12.25
C GLN A 57 -4.06 9.82 -12.32
N ASN A 58 -3.64 10.37 -11.19
CA ASN A 58 -2.89 11.62 -11.14
C ASN A 58 -1.55 11.50 -11.85
N ALA A 59 -0.84 10.38 -11.67
CA ALA A 59 0.40 10.09 -12.37
C ALA A 59 0.19 10.02 -13.89
N ALA A 60 -0.85 9.32 -14.33
CA ALA A 60 -1.20 9.19 -15.75
C ALA A 60 -1.49 10.55 -16.40
N GLY A 61 -2.09 11.49 -15.68
CA GLY A 61 -2.33 12.85 -16.18
C GLY A 61 -1.07 13.71 -16.32
N GLN A 62 0.06 13.28 -15.75
CA GLN A 62 1.33 14.01 -15.73
C GLN A 62 2.42 13.36 -16.60
N ASP A 63 2.23 12.10 -16.99
CA ASP A 63 3.14 11.35 -17.86
C ASP A 63 2.43 10.90 -19.15
N GLN A 64 2.56 11.70 -20.21
CA GLN A 64 1.97 11.39 -21.52
C GLN A 64 2.60 10.16 -22.19
N THR A 65 3.83 9.80 -21.83
CA THR A 65 4.53 8.66 -22.42
C THR A 65 3.95 7.35 -21.91
N HIS A 66 3.66 7.30 -20.61
CA HIS A 66 3.19 6.09 -19.91
C HIS A 66 1.73 6.15 -19.48
N GLU A 67 0.97 7.15 -19.95
CA GLU A 67 -0.43 7.39 -19.57
C GLU A 67 -1.28 6.12 -19.67
N ALA A 68 -1.19 5.39 -20.79
CA ALA A 68 -2.00 4.20 -21.01
C ALA A 68 -1.69 3.08 -20.00
N GLN A 69 -0.42 2.85 -19.68
CA GLN A 69 0.01 1.87 -18.70
C GLN A 69 -0.49 2.24 -17.29
N LEU A 70 -0.30 3.50 -16.88
CA LEU A 70 -0.74 4.00 -15.58
C LEU A 70 -2.28 3.99 -15.45
N ARG A 71 -3.02 4.27 -16.52
CA ARG A 71 -4.49 4.17 -16.52
C ARG A 71 -4.98 2.73 -16.40
N THR A 72 -4.33 1.78 -17.06
CA THR A 72 -4.64 0.36 -16.90
C THR A 72 -4.42 -0.11 -15.47
N HIS A 73 -3.26 0.22 -14.90
CA HIS A 73 -2.93 -0.10 -13.50
C HIS A 73 -3.95 0.54 -12.54
N ALA A 74 -4.29 1.82 -12.73
CA ALA A 74 -5.31 2.49 -11.92
C ALA A 74 -6.70 1.82 -12.02
N ALA A 75 -7.09 1.37 -13.21
CA ALA A 75 -8.38 0.71 -13.43
C ALA A 75 -8.43 -0.66 -12.73
N GLU A 76 -7.32 -1.40 -12.76
CA GLU A 76 -7.18 -2.67 -12.06
C GLU A 76 -7.29 -2.49 -10.54
N GLU A 77 -6.51 -1.58 -9.97
CA GLU A 77 -6.55 -1.26 -8.54
C GLU A 77 -7.93 -0.77 -8.07
N ALA A 78 -8.65 -0.05 -8.93
CA ALA A 78 -10.03 0.35 -8.62
C ALA A 78 -10.98 -0.84 -8.47
N THR A 79 -10.69 -1.98 -9.12
CA THR A 79 -11.47 -3.22 -8.93
C THR A 79 -11.16 -3.90 -7.59
N HIS A 80 -9.94 -3.74 -7.07
CA HIS A 80 -9.47 -4.35 -5.82
C HIS A 80 -10.10 -3.72 -4.58
N VAL A 81 -10.56 -2.47 -4.67
CA VAL A 81 -11.32 -1.77 -3.61
C VAL A 81 -12.46 -2.63 -3.06
N ARG A 82 -13.23 -3.29 -3.92
CA ARG A 82 -14.32 -4.18 -3.48
C ARG A 82 -13.84 -5.45 -2.79
N MET A 83 -12.63 -5.94 -3.13
CA MET A 83 -12.04 -7.08 -2.43
C MET A 83 -11.63 -6.68 -1.01
N TRP A 84 -11.12 -5.46 -0.82
CA TRP A 84 -10.84 -4.92 0.51
C TRP A 84 -12.11 -4.73 1.35
N ASP A 85 -13.20 -4.26 0.75
CA ASP A 85 -14.47 -4.11 1.48
C ASP A 85 -15.00 -5.45 1.97
N ARG A 86 -14.84 -6.53 1.18
CA ARG A 86 -15.16 -7.90 1.61
C ARG A 86 -14.28 -8.37 2.77
N PHE A 87 -13.01 -7.98 2.78
CA PHE A 87 -12.11 -8.25 3.91
C PHE A 87 -12.62 -7.57 5.20
N ALA A 88 -12.99 -6.28 5.13
CA ALA A 88 -13.57 -5.58 6.27
C ALA A 88 -14.90 -6.23 6.74
N GLN A 89 -15.75 -6.65 5.82
CA GLN A 89 -16.99 -7.38 6.13
C GLN A 89 -16.73 -8.73 6.82
N ALA A 90 -15.71 -9.48 6.40
CA ALA A 90 -15.31 -10.73 7.03
C ALA A 90 -14.84 -10.56 8.49
N LEU A 91 -14.44 -9.34 8.86
CA LEU A 91 -14.10 -8.94 10.22
C LEU A 91 -15.29 -8.41 11.02
N GLY A 92 -16.48 -8.29 10.39
CA GLY A 92 -17.72 -7.87 11.02
C GLY A 92 -18.05 -6.39 10.82
N CYS A 93 -17.34 -5.65 9.96
CA CYS A 93 -17.72 -4.29 9.59
C CYS A 93 -18.94 -4.30 8.66
N ASP A 94 -19.97 -3.53 8.97
CA ASP A 94 -21.10 -3.32 8.06
C ASP A 94 -20.76 -2.29 6.95
N GLU A 95 -21.60 -2.24 5.92
CA GLU A 95 -21.43 -1.33 4.77
C GLU A 95 -21.43 0.15 5.17
N THR A 96 -22.18 0.52 6.21
CA THR A 96 -22.23 1.91 6.69
C THR A 96 -20.92 2.27 7.35
N GLN A 97 -20.40 1.42 8.23
CA GLN A 97 -19.10 1.60 8.88
C GLN A 97 -17.98 1.75 7.86
N ILE A 98 -17.98 0.93 6.80
CA ILE A 98 -16.98 1.02 5.72
C ILE A 98 -17.15 2.32 4.92
N ALA A 99 -18.37 2.68 4.55
CA ALA A 99 -18.64 3.86 3.72
C ALA A 99 -18.41 5.19 4.46
N THR A 100 -18.61 5.21 5.78
CA THR A 100 -18.50 6.42 6.59
C THR A 100 -17.28 6.42 7.52
N SER A 101 -16.31 5.52 7.29
CA SER A 101 -15.09 5.50 8.10
C SER A 101 -14.35 6.83 7.98
N VAL A 102 -13.86 7.33 9.12
CA VAL A 102 -13.07 8.57 9.17
C VAL A 102 -11.61 8.18 9.40
N PRO A 103 -10.67 8.69 8.59
CA PRO A 103 -9.26 8.43 8.81
C PRO A 103 -8.83 9.09 10.13
N ASN A 104 -8.09 8.36 10.95
CA ASN A 104 -7.41 8.93 12.10
C ASN A 104 -6.30 9.90 11.63
N ALA A 105 -5.68 10.63 12.57
CA ALA A 105 -4.69 11.65 12.23
C ALA A 105 -3.51 11.11 11.41
N ALA A 106 -2.98 9.93 11.75
CA ALA A 106 -1.87 9.32 11.02
C ALA A 106 -2.27 8.88 9.61
N THR A 107 -3.47 8.28 9.47
CA THR A 107 -4.02 7.87 8.16
C THR A 107 -4.28 9.10 7.30
N ALA A 108 -4.89 10.15 7.85
CA ALA A 108 -5.16 11.39 7.13
C ALA A 108 -3.86 12.06 6.66
N ALA A 109 -2.83 12.09 7.51
CA ALA A 109 -1.51 12.61 7.15
C ALA A 109 -0.87 11.79 6.02
N PHE A 110 -0.90 10.45 6.11
CA PHE A 110 -0.38 9.56 5.07
C PHE A 110 -1.06 9.81 3.71
N ILE A 111 -2.40 9.92 3.69
CA ILE A 111 -3.14 10.21 2.46
C ILE A 111 -2.78 11.59 1.91
N ALA A 112 -2.71 12.61 2.77
CA ALA A 112 -2.32 13.96 2.35
C ALA A 112 -0.91 14.02 1.77
N THR A 113 0.04 13.28 2.34
CA THR A 113 1.40 13.17 1.80
C THR A 113 1.42 12.53 0.41
N GLY A 114 0.68 11.43 0.21
CA GLY A 114 0.56 10.82 -1.12
C GLY A 114 -0.10 11.75 -2.14
N ASP A 115 -1.12 12.50 -1.74
CA ASP A 115 -1.79 13.49 -2.58
C ASP A 115 -0.84 14.60 -3.04
N ASP A 116 -0.09 15.17 -2.10
CA ASP A 116 0.87 16.23 -2.37
C ASP A 116 2.01 15.74 -3.29
N LEU A 117 2.60 14.59 -2.97
CA LEU A 117 3.72 14.03 -3.76
C LEU A 117 3.26 13.61 -5.16
N THR A 118 2.07 13.05 -5.31
CA THR A 118 1.52 12.73 -6.64
C THR A 118 1.21 13.99 -7.45
N ALA A 119 0.73 15.07 -6.82
CA ALA A 119 0.54 16.37 -7.48
C ALA A 119 1.85 17.02 -7.94
N GLN A 120 2.97 16.67 -7.32
CA GLN A 120 4.32 17.11 -7.69
C GLN A 120 5.00 16.21 -8.76
N GLY A 121 4.28 15.22 -9.31
CA GLY A 121 4.80 14.34 -10.36
C GLY A 121 5.53 13.10 -9.85
N HIS A 122 5.45 12.80 -8.55
CA HIS A 122 6.13 11.64 -7.96
C HIS A 122 5.23 10.39 -7.83
N GLY A 123 4.14 10.33 -8.61
CA GLY A 123 3.14 9.27 -8.53
C GLY A 123 3.70 7.83 -8.58
N PRO A 124 4.59 7.48 -9.53
CA PRO A 124 5.16 6.14 -9.57
C PRO A 124 5.93 5.76 -8.30
N ALA A 125 6.72 6.68 -7.73
CA ALA A 125 7.46 6.42 -6.49
C ALA A 125 6.55 6.32 -5.26
N VAL A 126 5.46 7.09 -5.22
CA VAL A 126 4.43 7.01 -4.17
C VAL A 126 3.79 5.63 -4.15
N VAL A 127 3.30 5.15 -5.30
CA VAL A 127 2.63 3.85 -5.39
C VAL A 127 3.63 2.70 -5.20
N TRP A 128 4.83 2.82 -5.77
CA TRP A 128 5.88 1.82 -5.65
C TRP A 128 6.23 1.54 -4.18
N SER A 129 6.27 2.58 -3.33
CA SER A 129 6.59 2.43 -1.91
C SER A 129 5.62 1.49 -1.17
N ILE A 130 4.40 1.34 -1.67
CA ILE A 130 3.37 0.47 -1.12
C ILE A 130 3.48 -0.92 -1.76
N GLU A 131 3.44 -0.98 -3.09
CA GLU A 131 3.42 -2.24 -3.84
C GLU A 131 4.74 -3.03 -3.73
N ALA A 132 5.87 -2.38 -3.47
CA ALA A 132 7.13 -3.07 -3.19
C ALA A 132 7.08 -3.93 -1.91
N GLN A 133 6.25 -3.56 -0.93
CA GLN A 133 6.08 -4.30 0.33
C GLN A 133 4.91 -5.29 0.25
N SER A 134 3.94 -5.02 -0.63
CA SER A 134 2.66 -5.75 -0.71
C SER A 134 2.79 -7.26 -0.92
N PRO A 135 3.72 -7.81 -1.73
CA PRO A 135 3.80 -9.25 -1.93
C PRO A 135 4.03 -10.02 -0.63
N ALA A 136 5.07 -9.64 0.12
CA ALA A 136 5.43 -10.29 1.37
C ALA A 136 4.40 -10.02 2.48
N VAL A 137 3.91 -8.76 2.56
CA VAL A 137 2.88 -8.38 3.53
C VAL A 137 1.57 -9.12 3.28
N SER A 138 1.14 -9.25 2.03
CA SER A 138 -0.10 -9.94 1.68
C SER A 138 -0.02 -11.44 1.93
N ALA A 139 1.11 -12.07 1.59
CA ALA A 139 1.35 -13.48 1.92
C ALA A 139 1.25 -13.74 3.43
N GLU A 140 1.91 -12.90 4.24
CA GLU A 140 1.89 -13.03 5.70
C GLU A 140 0.50 -12.72 6.28
N LYS A 141 -0.20 -11.70 5.75
CA LYS A 141 -1.57 -11.39 6.14
C LYS A 141 -2.51 -12.57 5.91
N LEU A 142 -2.47 -13.14 4.71
CA LEU A 142 -3.30 -14.29 4.33
C LEU A 142 -2.98 -15.51 5.19
N ARG A 143 -1.70 -15.78 5.45
CA ARG A 143 -1.25 -16.87 6.34
C ARG A 143 -1.82 -16.70 7.75
N GLY A 144 -1.67 -15.52 8.35
CA GLY A 144 -2.18 -15.22 9.69
C GLY A 144 -3.70 -15.27 9.79
N LEU A 145 -4.41 -14.71 8.80
CA LEU A 145 -5.87 -14.74 8.71
C LEU A 145 -6.43 -16.16 8.69
N ARG A 146 -5.84 -17.03 7.87
CA ARG A 146 -6.20 -18.45 7.79
C ARG A 146 -5.93 -19.18 9.10
N ALA A 147 -4.74 -19.00 9.66
CA ALA A 147 -4.28 -19.73 10.83
C ALA A 147 -5.03 -19.38 12.12
N HIS A 148 -5.41 -18.10 12.29
CA HIS A 148 -5.87 -17.59 13.59
C HIS A 148 -7.30 -17.04 13.57
N TYR A 149 -7.85 -16.69 12.40
CA TYR A 149 -9.13 -15.98 12.31
C TYR A 149 -10.16 -16.67 11.41
N GLY A 150 -9.83 -17.81 10.79
CA GLY A 150 -10.74 -18.54 9.91
C GLY A 150 -11.11 -17.79 8.64
N ILE A 151 -10.29 -16.81 8.24
CA ILE A 151 -10.47 -16.04 7.01
C ILE A 151 -9.51 -16.58 5.95
N ASP A 152 -10.07 -17.13 4.88
CA ASP A 152 -9.41 -17.68 3.71
C ASP A 152 -9.76 -16.83 2.47
N VAL A 153 -9.17 -17.15 1.32
CA VAL A 153 -9.35 -16.46 0.03
C VAL A 153 -10.81 -16.27 -0.32
N ASP A 154 -11.62 -17.30 -0.13
CA ASP A 154 -13.01 -17.32 -0.56
C ASP A 154 -13.96 -16.52 0.34
N ASN A 155 -13.55 -16.17 1.56
CA ASN A 155 -14.44 -15.55 2.56
C ASN A 155 -13.90 -14.24 3.16
N GLY A 156 -12.94 -13.58 2.49
CA GLY A 156 -12.40 -12.28 2.90
C GLY A 156 -10.91 -12.09 2.62
N GLY A 157 -10.18 -13.17 2.32
CA GLY A 157 -8.75 -13.15 2.03
C GLY A 157 -8.38 -12.86 0.56
N GLY A 158 -9.37 -12.69 -0.33
CA GLY A 158 -9.15 -12.57 -1.78
C GLY A 158 -8.23 -11.43 -2.20
N TYR A 159 -8.32 -10.27 -1.54
CA TYR A 159 -7.41 -9.13 -1.79
C TYR A 159 -5.94 -9.55 -1.62
N PHE A 160 -5.61 -10.21 -0.50
CA PHE A 160 -4.25 -10.63 -0.19
C PHE A 160 -3.75 -11.73 -1.12
N ALA A 161 -4.64 -12.63 -1.58
CA ALA A 161 -4.25 -13.65 -2.54
C ALA A 161 -3.87 -13.09 -3.92
N VAL A 162 -4.49 -11.98 -4.33
CA VAL A 162 -4.11 -11.26 -5.54
C VAL A 162 -2.77 -10.54 -5.32
N HIS A 163 -2.66 -9.73 -4.28
CA HIS A 163 -1.50 -8.83 -4.09
C HIS A 163 -0.22 -9.55 -3.62
N GLN A 164 -0.30 -10.81 -3.16
CA GLN A 164 0.92 -11.59 -2.89
C GLN A 164 1.68 -11.97 -4.18
N GLU A 165 0.99 -11.94 -5.33
CA GLU A 165 1.55 -12.27 -6.66
C GLU A 165 1.60 -11.05 -7.57
N LEU A 166 0.47 -10.37 -7.77
CA LEU A 166 0.30 -9.28 -8.76
C LEU A 166 1.29 -8.13 -8.55
N ASP A 167 1.50 -7.73 -7.30
CA ASP A 167 2.33 -6.57 -6.99
C ASP A 167 3.82 -6.80 -7.26
N ARG A 168 4.25 -8.04 -7.55
CA ARG A 168 5.61 -8.31 -8.08
C ARG A 168 5.78 -7.75 -9.50
N GLU A 169 4.73 -7.83 -10.31
CA GLU A 169 4.73 -7.25 -11.66
C GLU A 169 4.55 -5.74 -11.59
N HIS A 170 3.65 -5.25 -10.73
CA HIS A 170 3.43 -3.81 -10.56
C HIS A 170 4.65 -3.08 -10.01
N GLU A 171 5.32 -3.59 -8.98
CA GLU A 171 6.50 -2.92 -8.42
C GLU A 171 7.62 -2.82 -9.47
N ALA A 172 7.84 -3.89 -10.25
CA ALA A 172 8.83 -3.91 -11.31
C ALA A 172 8.48 -2.90 -12.42
N ALA A 173 7.20 -2.84 -12.81
CA ALA A 173 6.72 -1.88 -13.80
C ALA A 173 6.90 -0.43 -13.32
N LEU A 174 6.58 -0.13 -12.06
CA LEU A 174 6.77 1.19 -11.48
C LEU A 174 8.25 1.59 -11.36
N ARG A 175 9.15 0.65 -11.07
CA ARG A 175 10.60 0.92 -11.09
C ARG A 175 11.10 1.33 -12.46
N CYS A 176 10.63 0.69 -13.53
CA CYS A 176 10.94 1.12 -14.90
C CYS A 176 10.49 2.56 -15.12
N LEU A 177 9.25 2.91 -14.76
CA LEU A 177 8.73 4.28 -14.87
C LEU A 177 9.56 5.29 -14.07
N ILE A 178 10.00 4.94 -12.86
CA ILE A 178 10.87 5.79 -12.04
C ILE A 178 12.23 6.00 -12.74
N GLY A 179 12.82 4.95 -13.31
CA GLY A 179 14.07 5.05 -14.08
C GLY A 179 13.96 5.92 -15.32
N GLU A 180 12.77 5.92 -15.95
CA GLU A 180 12.48 6.68 -17.18
C GLU A 180 12.02 8.12 -16.92
N SER A 181 11.72 8.49 -15.67
CA SER A 181 11.28 9.83 -15.26
C SER A 181 12.35 10.94 -15.37
N GLY A 182 13.52 10.62 -15.93
CA GLY A 182 14.67 11.51 -16.04
C GLY A 182 15.44 11.68 -14.73
N ALA A 183 16.60 12.35 -14.80
CA ALA A 183 17.55 12.39 -13.69
C ALA A 183 16.98 13.00 -12.40
N VAL A 184 16.14 14.03 -12.50
CA VAL A 184 15.55 14.72 -11.34
C VAL A 184 14.47 13.86 -10.67
N GLY A 185 13.57 13.25 -11.47
CA GLY A 185 12.51 12.38 -10.94
C GLY A 185 13.09 11.12 -10.29
N SER A 186 14.05 10.49 -10.97
CA SER A 186 14.75 9.31 -10.49
C SER A 186 15.52 9.59 -9.19
N ALA A 187 16.22 10.72 -9.09
CA ALA A 187 16.97 11.09 -7.87
C ALA A 187 16.07 11.40 -6.65
N ALA A 188 14.84 11.86 -6.87
CA ALA A 188 13.89 12.16 -5.79
C ALA A 188 13.17 10.90 -5.26
N ALA A 189 13.08 9.84 -6.07
CA ALA A 189 12.27 8.66 -5.77
C ALA A 189 12.60 7.96 -4.43
N PRO A 190 13.87 7.76 -4.02
CA PRO A 190 14.17 7.17 -2.72
C PRO A 190 13.67 8.02 -1.54
N SER A 191 13.73 9.35 -1.65
CA SER A 191 13.22 10.25 -0.61
C SER A 191 11.69 10.23 -0.54
N VAL A 192 11.02 10.18 -1.70
CA VAL A 192 9.56 10.04 -1.79
C VAL A 192 9.11 8.74 -1.13
N ALA A 193 9.75 7.62 -1.48
CA ALA A 193 9.46 6.33 -0.91
C ALA A 193 9.71 6.30 0.60
N ALA A 194 10.79 6.92 1.08
CA ALA A 194 11.08 7.01 2.50
C ALA A 194 9.99 7.77 3.28
N SER A 195 9.48 8.89 2.73
CA SER A 195 8.39 9.64 3.34
C SER A 195 7.10 8.83 3.41
N MET A 196 6.74 8.13 2.33
CA MET A 196 5.55 7.28 2.30
C MET A 196 5.68 6.10 3.29
N LEU A 197 6.80 5.39 3.29
CA LEU A 197 7.03 4.24 4.18
C LEU A 197 7.09 4.64 5.65
N ALA A 198 7.68 5.79 5.98
CA ALA A 198 7.64 6.34 7.34
C ALA A 198 6.20 6.66 7.77
N GLY A 199 5.41 7.30 6.90
CA GLY A 199 4.00 7.56 7.17
C GLY A 199 3.16 6.27 7.31
N MET A 200 3.50 5.21 6.57
CA MET A 200 2.88 3.90 6.72
C MET A 200 3.19 3.28 8.09
N TRP A 201 4.42 3.42 8.57
CA TRP A 201 4.80 3.03 9.94
C TRP A 201 4.00 3.79 11.00
N ASP A 202 3.80 5.10 10.82
CA ASP A 202 2.96 5.90 11.72
C ASP A 202 1.48 5.45 11.69
N LEU A 203 0.95 5.14 10.50
CA LEU A 203 -0.39 4.57 10.33
C LEU A 203 -0.53 3.25 11.11
N LEU A 204 0.43 2.34 10.96
CA LEU A 204 0.42 1.05 11.68
C LEU A 204 0.56 1.23 13.19
N THR A 205 1.38 2.18 13.63
CA THR A 205 1.51 2.54 15.06
C THR A 205 0.19 3.05 15.62
N ALA A 206 -0.48 3.94 14.90
CA ALA A 206 -1.79 4.46 15.30
C ALA A 206 -2.87 3.37 15.31
N ALA A 207 -2.85 2.46 14.33
CA ALA A 207 -3.78 1.32 14.28
C ALA A 207 -3.57 0.33 15.43
N GLN A 208 -2.33 0.16 15.90
CA GLN A 208 -2.01 -0.70 17.04
C GLN A 208 -2.50 -0.12 18.38
N ALA A 209 -2.60 1.20 18.49
CA ALA A 209 -2.95 1.89 19.74
C ALA A 209 -4.46 2.07 19.96
N ALA A 210 -5.29 1.64 19.00
CA ALA A 210 -6.73 1.86 18.96
C ALA A 210 -7.55 0.80 19.71
#